data_AF-A0A6I6E7D4-F1
#
_entry.id   AF-A0A6I6E7D4-F1
#
_cell.length_a   1.000
_cell.length_b   1.000
_cell.length_c   1.000
_cell.angle_alpha   90.00
_cell.angle_beta   90.00
_cell.angle_gamma   90.00
#
_symmetry.space_group_name_H-M   'P 1'
#
loop_
_entity.id
_entity.type
_entity.pdbx_description
1 polymer ?
#
loop_
_entity_poly.entity_id
_entity_poly.type
_entity_poly.pdbx_seq_one_letter_code
_entity_poly.pdbx_strand_id
1 'polypeptide(L)'
;MSWYDRVHGRNSYSRDRSRIAESPHDPEIADRLARATVDVGAIIDYAASYGTLVLTRAYADWSAPVNAIYRQQLVARAVDLVQLFPAAAYAKNGADIRLAVDAVEDMFRLPDLTHVVIVAGDSDYVPLAQRCRRLGRYFVGVGVAGSTAKSLAAACDEFEPYDSLPGVQLPARPAQKAKSDEKAAPEKADGQKDAPKSAGDAPATKDEGKDAAPEVAAATKDETEPKAKPRTRRGSKPKLIEEAKAPEEAKAPEEAKAPEEAKAPEEPETFLAFDETPPEDLHAAASRLLERALRVGQGKGDDAGWLHSSAVKQHIRRMDPSFSEKALGYRSFSDFLKSRDHLAELEETGHERLVRLKA
;
A
#
# COMPACT_ATOMS: atom_id res chain seq x y z
N MET A 1 10.82 5.82 4.19
CA MET A 1 12.06 5.23 4.72
C MET A 1 12.07 3.78 4.32
N SER A 2 12.96 3.37 3.42
CA SER A 2 12.90 2.05 2.76
C SER A 2 13.05 0.88 3.75
N TRP A 3 12.73 -0.34 3.31
CA TRP A 3 13.03 -1.56 4.09
C TRP A 3 14.53 -1.64 4.43
N TYR A 4 15.41 -1.31 3.47
CA TYR A 4 16.85 -1.26 3.67
C TYR A 4 17.28 -0.22 4.73
N ASP A 5 16.62 0.95 4.78
CA ASP A 5 16.81 1.93 5.86
C ASP A 5 16.29 1.43 7.22
N ARG A 6 15.31 0.53 7.22
CA ARG A 6 14.76 -0.06 8.45
C ARG A 6 15.70 -1.10 9.07
N VAL A 7 16.34 -1.92 8.24
CA VAL A 7 17.34 -2.91 8.67
C VAL A 7 18.66 -2.23 9.07
N HIS A 8 19.17 -1.32 8.23
CA HIS A 8 20.52 -0.75 8.37
C HIS A 8 20.59 0.67 8.95
N GLY A 9 19.45 1.21 9.39
CA GLY A 9 19.33 2.56 9.94
C GLY A 9 19.07 3.64 8.89
N ARG A 10 18.54 4.78 9.36
CA ARG A 10 18.01 5.85 8.50
C ARG A 10 19.02 6.38 7.48
N ASN A 11 18.56 6.52 6.24
CA ASN A 11 19.30 6.95 5.06
C ASN A 11 20.50 6.04 4.69
N SER A 12 20.52 4.77 5.12
CA SER A 12 21.54 3.81 4.68
C SER A 12 21.48 3.58 3.17
N TYR A 13 20.28 3.40 2.61
CA TYR A 13 20.13 3.10 1.18
C TYR A 13 20.68 4.24 0.31
N SER A 14 20.46 5.49 0.71
CA SER A 14 20.97 6.66 -0.02
C SER A 14 22.49 6.80 0.03
N ARG A 15 23.17 6.28 1.06
CA ARG A 15 24.64 6.24 1.14
C ARG A 15 25.21 5.10 0.33
N ASP A 16 24.56 3.94 0.42
CA ASP A 16 25.06 2.69 -0.16
C ASP A 16 24.70 2.57 -1.66
N ARG A 17 23.76 3.39 -2.17
CA ARG A 17 23.25 3.36 -3.56
C ARG A 17 24.33 3.34 -4.64
N SER A 18 25.37 4.18 -4.54
CA SER A 18 26.45 4.20 -5.54
C SER A 18 27.28 2.92 -5.47
N ARG A 19 27.62 2.43 -4.26
CA ARG A 19 28.32 1.15 -4.07
C ARG A 19 27.51 -0.03 -4.59
N ILE A 20 26.19 -0.03 -4.39
CA ILE A 20 25.25 -1.03 -4.92
C ILE A 20 25.22 -1.04 -6.46
N ALA A 21 25.37 0.12 -7.11
CA ALA A 21 25.37 0.23 -8.56
C ALA A 21 26.73 -0.11 -9.21
N GLU A 22 27.83 0.36 -8.62
CA GLU A 22 29.19 0.25 -9.17
C GLU A 22 29.90 -1.06 -8.74
N SER A 23 29.66 -1.53 -7.51
CA SER A 23 30.36 -2.66 -6.89
C SER A 23 29.38 -3.64 -6.21
N PRO A 24 28.41 -4.23 -6.93
CA PRO A 24 27.39 -5.10 -6.35
C PRO A 24 27.92 -6.41 -5.74
N HIS A 25 29.17 -6.79 -6.06
CA HIS A 25 29.83 -8.00 -5.53
C HIS A 25 30.78 -7.71 -4.36
N ASP A 26 30.82 -6.48 -3.85
CA ASP A 26 31.48 -6.16 -2.58
C ASP A 26 30.84 -6.98 -1.44
N PRO A 27 31.60 -7.79 -0.68
CA PRO A 27 31.04 -8.66 0.36
C PRO A 27 30.29 -7.90 1.45
N GLU A 28 30.65 -6.64 1.75
CA GLU A 28 29.91 -5.82 2.73
C GLU A 28 28.52 -5.45 2.17
N ILE A 29 28.47 -5.04 0.90
CA ILE A 29 27.21 -4.65 0.25
C ILE A 29 26.32 -5.88 0.02
N ALA A 30 26.91 -7.02 -0.34
CA ALA A 30 26.20 -8.29 -0.51
C ALA A 30 25.55 -8.77 0.80
N ASP A 31 26.28 -8.77 1.94
CA ASP A 31 25.70 -9.11 3.25
C ASP A 31 24.60 -8.12 3.68
N ARG A 32 24.78 -6.82 3.43
CA ARG A 32 23.76 -5.81 3.72
C ARG A 32 22.50 -6.00 2.85
N LEU A 33 22.65 -6.27 1.56
CA LEU A 33 21.53 -6.58 0.67
C LEU A 33 20.82 -7.88 1.09
N ALA A 34 21.57 -8.94 1.43
CA ALA A 34 21.01 -10.20 1.93
C ALA A 34 20.16 -9.99 3.21
N ARG A 35 20.69 -9.30 4.23
CA ARG A 35 19.95 -8.97 5.47
C ARG A 35 18.71 -8.10 5.26
N ALA A 36 18.70 -7.31 4.19
CA ALA A 36 17.59 -6.43 3.83
C ALA A 36 16.81 -6.93 2.61
N THR A 37 16.89 -8.22 2.31
CA THR A 37 16.10 -8.84 1.24
C THR A 37 14.64 -8.93 1.70
N VAL A 38 13.73 -8.61 0.80
CA VAL A 38 12.29 -8.82 0.98
C VAL A 38 11.97 -10.29 0.70
N ASP A 39 11.16 -10.90 1.57
CA ASP A 39 10.59 -12.23 1.35
C ASP A 39 9.35 -12.09 0.46
N VAL A 40 9.54 -12.39 -0.82
CA VAL A 40 8.49 -12.39 -1.83
C VAL A 40 7.57 -13.60 -1.65
N GLY A 41 8.07 -14.70 -1.07
CA GLY A 41 7.29 -15.88 -0.73
C GLY A 41 6.21 -15.55 0.30
N ALA A 42 6.57 -14.88 1.41
CA ALA A 42 5.63 -14.46 2.44
C ALA A 42 4.53 -13.51 1.90
N ILE A 43 4.88 -12.63 0.95
CA ILE A 43 3.93 -11.73 0.28
C ILE A 43 2.96 -12.53 -0.61
N ILE A 44 3.46 -13.47 -1.40
CA ILE A 44 2.64 -14.31 -2.29
C ILE A 44 1.74 -15.25 -1.47
N ASP A 45 2.24 -15.84 -0.39
CA ASP A 45 1.46 -16.70 0.52
C ASP A 45 0.39 -15.90 1.29
N TYR A 46 0.63 -14.61 1.57
CA TYR A 46 -0.41 -13.71 2.07
C TYR A 46 -1.45 -13.38 0.99
N ALA A 47 -1.03 -13.04 -0.23
CA ALA A 47 -1.96 -12.75 -1.34
C ALA A 47 -2.84 -13.97 -1.69
N ALA A 48 -2.27 -15.18 -1.66
CA ALA A 48 -2.99 -16.45 -1.88
C ALA A 48 -4.04 -16.75 -0.78
N SER A 49 -4.02 -16.04 0.35
CA SER A 49 -5.07 -16.18 1.36
C SER A 49 -6.40 -15.55 0.95
N TYR A 50 -6.43 -14.65 -0.02
CA TYR A 50 -7.68 -14.10 -0.58
C TYR A 50 -8.30 -15.02 -1.65
N GLY A 51 -7.57 -16.01 -2.17
CA GLY A 51 -8.06 -16.93 -3.20
C GLY A 51 -6.98 -17.37 -4.18
N THR A 52 -7.42 -17.92 -5.32
CA THR A 52 -6.53 -18.35 -6.40
C THR A 52 -5.85 -17.14 -7.04
N LEU A 53 -4.51 -17.17 -7.10
CA LEU A 53 -3.73 -16.14 -7.79
C LEU A 53 -3.82 -16.36 -9.31
N VAL A 54 -4.59 -15.50 -9.99
CA VAL A 54 -4.77 -15.56 -11.45
C VAL A 54 -3.63 -14.86 -12.20
N LEU A 55 -3.12 -13.76 -11.64
CA LEU A 55 -2.05 -12.95 -12.22
C LEU A 55 -1.03 -12.58 -11.15
N THR A 56 0.25 -12.81 -11.42
CA THR A 56 1.35 -12.41 -10.53
C THR A 56 2.44 -11.77 -11.38
N ARG A 57 2.63 -10.46 -11.26
CA ARG A 57 3.63 -9.71 -12.04
C ARG A 57 4.49 -8.84 -11.16
N ALA A 58 5.77 -8.74 -11.49
CA ALA A 58 6.72 -7.81 -10.88
C ALA A 58 7.27 -6.85 -11.94
N TYR A 59 7.34 -5.56 -11.59
CA TYR A 59 7.69 -4.47 -12.50
C TYR A 59 9.01 -3.83 -12.05
N ALA A 60 10.09 -4.05 -12.80
CA ALA A 60 11.40 -3.49 -12.48
C ALA A 60 12.32 -3.42 -13.71
N ASP A 61 13.46 -2.77 -13.54
CA ASP A 61 14.62 -3.01 -14.40
C ASP A 61 15.38 -4.25 -13.88
N TRP A 62 15.17 -5.41 -14.50
CA TRP A 62 15.82 -6.67 -14.13
C TRP A 62 17.27 -6.78 -14.61
N SER A 63 17.77 -5.79 -15.36
CA SER A 63 19.20 -5.65 -15.65
C SER A 63 19.98 -5.08 -14.47
N ALA A 64 19.30 -4.37 -13.55
CA ALA A 64 19.93 -3.79 -12.36
C ALA A 64 20.31 -4.89 -11.33
N PRO A 65 21.56 -4.95 -10.84
CA PRO A 65 22.01 -5.99 -9.90
C PRO A 65 21.17 -6.09 -8.62
N VAL A 66 20.72 -4.95 -8.09
CA VAL A 66 19.87 -4.88 -6.88
C VAL A 66 18.50 -5.54 -7.05
N ASN A 67 17.98 -5.64 -8.28
CA ASN A 67 16.72 -6.33 -8.58
C ASN A 67 16.97 -7.80 -8.94
N ALA A 68 18.11 -8.10 -9.56
CA ALA A 68 18.48 -9.45 -9.98
C ALA A 68 18.57 -10.46 -8.82
N ILE A 69 18.86 -10.01 -7.59
CA ILE A 69 18.87 -10.88 -6.39
C ILE A 69 17.53 -11.57 -6.12
N TYR A 70 16.41 -10.95 -6.52
CA TYR A 70 15.06 -11.50 -6.31
C TYR A 70 14.68 -12.57 -7.34
N ARG A 71 15.46 -12.75 -8.41
CA ARG A 71 15.15 -13.66 -9.52
C ARG A 71 14.81 -15.08 -9.06
N GLN A 72 15.55 -15.62 -8.10
CA GLN A 72 15.31 -16.98 -7.59
C GLN A 72 13.95 -17.11 -6.91
N GLN A 73 13.58 -16.15 -6.05
CA GLN A 73 12.28 -16.16 -5.37
C GLN A 73 11.11 -15.99 -6.36
N LEU A 74 11.25 -15.04 -7.30
CA LEU A 74 10.21 -14.71 -8.27
C LEU A 74 9.94 -15.86 -9.25
N VAL A 75 11.00 -16.48 -9.80
CA VAL A 75 10.87 -17.63 -10.70
C VAL A 75 10.31 -18.85 -9.97
N ALA A 76 10.73 -19.10 -8.72
CA ALA A 76 10.24 -20.22 -7.92
C ALA A 76 8.74 -20.12 -7.56
N ARG A 77 8.15 -18.91 -7.67
CA ARG A 77 6.71 -18.66 -7.43
C ARG A 77 5.95 -18.26 -8.70
N ALA A 78 6.53 -18.53 -9.89
CA ALA A 78 5.93 -18.26 -11.20
C ALA A 78 5.45 -16.81 -11.43
N VAL A 79 6.22 -15.83 -10.94
CA VAL A 79 5.92 -14.41 -11.14
C VAL A 79 6.42 -13.92 -12.50
N ASP A 80 5.54 -13.32 -13.30
CA ASP A 80 5.89 -12.68 -14.57
C ASP A 80 6.80 -11.47 -14.34
N LEU A 81 7.97 -11.46 -14.99
CA LEU A 81 8.95 -10.38 -14.88
C LEU A 81 8.75 -9.35 -15.99
N VAL A 82 8.05 -8.25 -15.68
CA VAL A 82 7.87 -7.13 -16.61
C VAL A 82 9.12 -6.26 -16.58
N GLN A 83 9.92 -6.34 -17.64
CA GLN A 83 11.13 -5.53 -17.82
C GLN A 83 10.77 -4.08 -18.19
N LEU A 84 11.40 -3.15 -17.48
CA LEU A 84 11.28 -1.72 -17.71
C LEU A 84 12.67 -1.10 -17.87
N PHE A 85 12.88 -0.37 -18.96
CA PHE A 85 14.07 0.45 -19.13
C PHE A 85 13.76 1.90 -18.75
N PRO A 86 14.64 2.61 -18.01
CA PRO A 86 14.45 4.03 -17.71
C PRO A 86 14.42 4.87 -18.99
N ALA A 87 13.22 5.27 -19.43
CA ALA A 87 13.02 5.93 -20.72
C ALA A 87 13.66 7.34 -20.83
N ALA A 88 14.04 7.94 -19.69
CA ALA A 88 14.87 9.14 -19.60
C ALA A 88 15.41 9.28 -18.16
N ALA A 89 16.42 10.13 -17.94
CA ALA A 89 16.94 10.46 -16.60
C ALA A 89 15.88 11.04 -15.63
N TYR A 90 14.73 11.48 -16.15
CA TYR A 90 13.60 12.03 -15.38
C TYR A 90 12.37 11.11 -15.33
N ALA A 91 12.37 9.94 -16.00
CA ALA A 91 11.24 9.02 -16.07
C ALA A 91 11.11 8.15 -14.80
N LYS A 92 10.91 8.80 -13.64
CA LYS A 92 10.93 8.16 -12.32
C LYS A 92 9.76 7.20 -12.06
N ASN A 93 8.60 7.43 -12.68
CA ASN A 93 7.34 6.76 -12.35
C ASN A 93 6.93 5.75 -13.46
N GLY A 94 7.87 5.32 -14.30
CA GLY A 94 7.58 4.44 -15.44
C GLY A 94 7.04 3.06 -15.01
N ALA A 95 7.47 2.56 -13.86
CA ALA A 95 6.96 1.32 -13.28
C ALA A 95 5.53 1.46 -12.76
N ASP A 96 5.26 2.52 -12.00
CA ASP A 96 3.95 2.76 -11.38
C ASP A 96 2.87 3.00 -12.45
N ILE A 97 3.21 3.77 -13.49
CA ILE A 97 2.34 3.99 -14.66
C ILE A 97 2.06 2.66 -15.37
N ARG A 98 3.10 1.85 -15.67
CA ARG A 98 2.91 0.59 -16.38
C ARG A 98 2.07 -0.40 -15.59
N LEU A 99 2.36 -0.56 -14.30
CA LEU A 99 1.60 -1.41 -13.38
C LEU A 99 0.13 -0.96 -13.33
N ALA A 100 -0.14 0.34 -13.20
CA ALA A 100 -1.52 0.84 -13.12
C ALA A 100 -2.30 0.66 -14.43
N VAL A 101 -1.64 0.77 -15.59
CA VAL A 101 -2.26 0.48 -16.89
C VAL A 101 -2.60 -1.00 -17.01
N ASP A 102 -1.62 -1.88 -16.78
CA ASP A 102 -1.81 -3.34 -16.90
C ASP A 102 -2.90 -3.84 -15.93
N ALA A 103 -2.89 -3.38 -14.67
CA ALA A 103 -3.90 -3.74 -13.68
C ALA A 103 -5.32 -3.26 -14.05
N VAL A 104 -5.47 -2.09 -14.68
CA VAL A 104 -6.77 -1.63 -15.18
C VAL A 104 -7.22 -2.45 -16.39
N GLU A 105 -6.32 -2.77 -17.31
CA GLU A 105 -6.61 -3.63 -18.48
C GLU A 105 -7.07 -5.03 -18.05
N ASP A 106 -6.38 -5.64 -17.08
CA ASP A 106 -6.74 -6.96 -16.52
C ASP A 106 -8.13 -6.93 -15.86
N MET A 107 -8.44 -5.91 -15.05
CA MET A 107 -9.76 -5.77 -14.40
C MET A 107 -10.94 -5.67 -15.38
N PHE A 108 -10.69 -5.20 -16.61
CA PHE A 108 -11.68 -5.13 -17.70
C PHE A 108 -11.71 -6.39 -18.57
N ARG A 109 -10.60 -7.12 -18.70
CA ARG A 109 -10.54 -8.39 -19.46
C ARG A 109 -11.02 -9.60 -18.66
N LEU A 110 -10.79 -9.60 -17.35
CA LEU A 110 -11.08 -10.71 -16.45
C LEU A 110 -12.24 -10.31 -15.52
N PRO A 111 -13.50 -10.66 -15.86
CA PRO A 111 -14.66 -10.29 -15.03
C PRO A 111 -14.57 -10.89 -13.62
N ASP A 112 -13.94 -12.05 -13.47
CA ASP A 112 -13.81 -12.80 -12.21
C ASP A 112 -12.67 -12.30 -11.30
N LEU A 113 -11.89 -11.29 -11.73
CA LEU A 113 -10.82 -10.71 -10.94
C LEU A 113 -11.41 -9.86 -9.79
N THR A 114 -11.62 -10.49 -8.63
CA THR A 114 -12.28 -9.88 -7.46
C THR A 114 -11.35 -9.01 -6.60
N HIS A 115 -10.06 -9.37 -6.51
CA HIS A 115 -9.08 -8.76 -5.61
C HIS A 115 -7.87 -8.22 -6.38
N VAL A 116 -7.36 -7.06 -5.99
CA VAL A 116 -6.12 -6.45 -6.50
C VAL A 116 -5.18 -6.20 -5.31
N VAL A 117 -4.04 -6.88 -5.29
CA VAL A 117 -3.02 -6.73 -4.24
C VAL A 117 -1.83 -5.95 -4.80
N ILE A 118 -1.55 -4.76 -4.26
CA ILE A 118 -0.42 -3.91 -4.68
C ILE A 118 0.65 -3.86 -3.58
N VAL A 119 1.87 -4.27 -3.95
CA VAL A 119 3.05 -4.28 -3.07
C VAL A 119 3.85 -2.99 -3.29
N ALA A 120 3.35 -1.88 -2.78
CA ALA A 120 3.97 -0.56 -2.94
C ALA A 120 3.67 0.39 -1.77
N GLY A 121 4.48 1.45 -1.66
CA GLY A 121 4.33 2.49 -0.64
C GLY A 121 3.91 3.87 -1.16
N ASP A 122 3.80 4.06 -2.47
CA ASP A 122 3.64 5.40 -3.07
C ASP A 122 2.18 5.88 -3.07
N SER A 123 1.99 7.19 -2.88
CA SER A 123 0.70 7.85 -3.06
C SER A 123 0.16 7.78 -4.50
N ASP A 124 1.02 7.57 -5.51
CA ASP A 124 0.62 7.46 -6.91
C ASP A 124 -0.36 6.31 -7.20
N TYR A 125 -0.48 5.33 -6.30
CA TYR A 125 -1.45 4.24 -6.38
C TYR A 125 -2.86 4.59 -5.87
N VAL A 126 -3.08 5.76 -5.25
CA VAL A 126 -4.39 6.20 -4.75
C VAL A 126 -5.48 6.23 -5.85
N PRO A 127 -5.23 6.78 -7.06
CA PRO A 127 -6.22 6.74 -8.15
C PRO A 127 -6.54 5.31 -8.63
N LEU A 128 -5.58 4.39 -8.56
CA LEU A 128 -5.80 2.97 -8.87
C LEU A 128 -6.72 2.33 -7.82
N ALA A 129 -6.44 2.50 -6.53
CA ALA A 129 -7.29 2.01 -5.43
C ALA A 129 -8.75 2.52 -5.56
N GLN A 130 -8.91 3.82 -5.82
CA GLN A 130 -10.22 4.43 -6.06
C GLN A 130 -10.93 3.86 -7.31
N ARG A 131 -10.17 3.49 -8.35
CA ARG A 131 -10.73 2.85 -9.56
C ARG A 131 -11.16 1.42 -9.28
N CYS A 132 -10.36 0.62 -8.57
CA CYS A 132 -10.70 -0.74 -8.14
C CYS A 132 -11.99 -0.75 -7.32
N ARG A 133 -12.07 0.09 -6.28
CA ARG A 133 -13.26 0.22 -5.43
C ARG A 133 -14.50 0.66 -6.19
N ARG A 134 -14.37 1.58 -7.16
CA ARG A 134 -15.48 2.00 -8.05
C ARG A 134 -15.93 0.92 -9.03
N LEU A 135 -15.09 -0.07 -9.31
CA LEU A 135 -15.42 -1.26 -10.11
C LEU A 135 -15.83 -2.47 -9.24
N GLY A 136 -16.03 -2.27 -7.93
CA GLY A 136 -16.41 -3.34 -7.01
C GLY A 136 -15.32 -4.36 -6.72
N ARG A 137 -14.04 -4.02 -6.96
CA ARG A 137 -12.89 -4.88 -6.67
C ARG A 137 -12.28 -4.52 -5.32
N TYR A 138 -11.88 -5.52 -4.54
CA TYR A 138 -11.23 -5.33 -3.25
C TYR A 138 -9.75 -4.97 -3.43
N PHE A 139 -9.32 -3.84 -2.89
CA PHE A 139 -7.95 -3.34 -3.05
C PHE A 139 -7.13 -3.49 -1.76
N VAL A 140 -6.10 -4.34 -1.82
CA VAL A 140 -5.17 -4.60 -0.71
C VAL A 140 -3.84 -3.92 -0.98
N GLY A 141 -3.38 -3.09 -0.04
CA GLY A 141 -2.04 -2.50 -0.09
C GLY A 141 -1.08 -3.22 0.86
N VAL A 142 0.11 -3.57 0.37
CA VAL A 142 1.20 -4.13 1.18
C VAL A 142 2.40 -3.20 1.08
N GLY A 143 2.95 -2.74 2.21
CA GLY A 143 4.07 -1.81 2.18
C GLY A 143 4.81 -1.65 3.51
N VAL A 144 5.97 -1.00 3.48
CA VAL A 144 6.84 -0.84 4.66
C VAL A 144 6.27 0.23 5.60
N ALA A 145 5.98 -0.13 6.85
CA ALA A 145 5.51 0.84 7.86
C ALA A 145 6.47 2.02 8.00
N GLY A 146 5.92 3.24 8.00
CA GLY A 146 6.71 4.49 8.03
C GLY A 146 7.36 4.88 6.68
N SER A 147 7.20 4.08 5.62
CA SER A 147 7.48 4.50 4.24
C SER A 147 6.23 4.74 3.42
N THR A 148 5.18 3.97 3.65
CA THR A 148 3.92 4.09 2.91
C THR A 148 3.23 5.43 3.17
N ALA A 149 2.77 6.08 2.10
CA ALA A 149 1.94 7.28 2.20
C ALA A 149 0.64 7.00 2.97
N LYS A 150 0.29 7.86 3.93
CA LYS A 150 -0.97 7.77 4.70
C LYS A 150 -2.21 7.83 3.80
N SER A 151 -2.12 8.54 2.67
CA SER A 151 -3.17 8.63 1.66
C SER A 151 -3.41 7.30 0.94
N LEU A 152 -2.36 6.51 0.68
CA LEU A 152 -2.52 5.15 0.12
C LEU A 152 -3.24 4.24 1.12
N ALA A 153 -2.76 4.18 2.37
CA ALA A 153 -3.37 3.35 3.41
C ALA A 153 -4.85 3.70 3.69
N ALA A 154 -5.24 4.97 3.51
CA ALA A 154 -6.64 5.41 3.62
C ALA A 154 -7.49 5.20 2.35
N ALA A 155 -6.86 4.87 1.22
CA ALA A 155 -7.54 4.58 -0.05
C ALA A 155 -7.72 3.08 -0.31
N CYS A 156 -6.94 2.22 0.36
CA CYS A 156 -7.12 0.76 0.32
C CYS A 156 -8.37 0.31 1.11
N ASP A 157 -8.87 -0.87 0.78
CA ASP A 157 -9.87 -1.58 1.58
C ASP A 157 -9.21 -2.32 2.77
N GLU A 158 -8.03 -2.90 2.54
CA GLU A 158 -7.12 -3.40 3.59
C GLU A 158 -5.69 -2.88 3.32
N PHE A 159 -4.96 -2.47 4.35
CA PHE A 159 -3.55 -2.14 4.26
C PHE A 159 -2.76 -2.89 5.34
N GLU A 160 -1.86 -3.77 4.92
CA GLU A 160 -1.07 -4.62 5.81
C GLU A 160 0.42 -4.23 5.73
N PRO A 161 1.05 -3.86 6.85
CA PRO A 161 2.49 -3.62 6.88
C PRO A 161 3.27 -4.88 6.50
N TYR A 162 4.31 -4.73 5.67
CA TYR A 162 5.17 -5.85 5.29
C TYR A 162 5.80 -6.55 6.52
N ASP A 163 6.13 -5.78 7.56
CA ASP A 163 6.63 -6.28 8.86
C ASP A 163 5.58 -7.00 9.73
N SER A 164 4.30 -6.96 9.34
CA SER A 164 3.19 -7.67 9.99
C SER A 164 2.72 -8.89 9.19
N LEU A 165 3.31 -9.13 8.00
CA LEU A 165 2.95 -10.29 7.19
C LEU A 165 3.37 -11.61 7.86
N PRO A 166 2.46 -12.59 8.00
CA PRO A 166 2.80 -13.86 8.62
C PRO A 166 3.85 -14.62 7.81
N GLY A 167 5.02 -14.88 8.42
CA GLY A 167 6.18 -15.53 7.80
C GLY A 167 7.40 -14.62 7.65
N VAL A 168 7.22 -13.29 7.70
CA VAL A 168 8.35 -12.34 7.64
C VAL A 168 9.09 -12.33 8.97
N GLN A 169 10.33 -12.82 8.96
CA GLN A 169 11.21 -12.69 10.12
C GLN A 169 11.74 -11.25 10.23
N LEU A 170 11.43 -10.60 11.36
CA LEU A 170 11.97 -9.29 11.68
C LEU A 170 13.48 -9.40 11.97
N PRO A 171 14.36 -8.70 11.23
CA PRO A 171 15.77 -8.69 11.54
C PRO A 171 15.97 -8.06 12.93
N ALA A 172 16.68 -8.78 13.81
CA ALA A 172 16.92 -8.36 15.18
C ALA A 172 17.51 -6.94 15.20
N ARG A 173 16.76 -5.98 15.75
CA ARG A 173 17.20 -4.59 15.84
C ARG A 173 18.50 -4.54 16.64
N PRO A 174 19.60 -4.00 16.10
CA PRO A 174 20.85 -3.91 16.84
C PRO A 174 20.58 -3.09 18.11
N ALA A 175 20.83 -3.71 19.27
CA ALA A 175 20.56 -3.11 20.56
C ALA A 175 21.29 -1.77 20.65
N GLN A 176 20.52 -0.68 20.71
CA GLN A 176 21.09 0.63 21.01
C GLN A 176 21.69 0.51 22.40
N LYS A 177 23.02 0.54 22.50
CA LYS A 177 23.73 0.57 23.78
C LYS A 177 23.16 1.74 24.60
N ALA A 178 22.36 1.42 25.61
CA ALA A 178 21.91 2.40 26.57
C ALA A 178 23.16 3.04 27.16
N LYS A 179 23.30 4.36 27.01
CA LYS A 179 24.29 5.09 27.81
C LYS A 179 23.81 5.00 29.25
N SER A 180 24.50 4.18 30.03
CA SER A 180 24.41 4.23 31.48
C SER A 180 25.02 5.56 31.92
N ASP A 181 24.18 6.55 32.18
CA ASP A 181 24.58 7.78 32.87
C ASP A 181 24.89 7.46 34.33
N GLU A 182 26.04 6.83 34.56
CA GLU A 182 26.62 6.64 35.87
C GLU A 182 27.30 7.94 36.29
N LYS A 183 26.57 8.76 37.06
CA LYS A 183 27.19 9.76 37.91
C LYS A 183 26.44 9.92 39.23
N ALA A 184 26.80 9.04 40.18
CA ALA A 184 26.42 9.21 41.57
C ALA A 184 26.93 10.54 42.12
N ALA A 185 26.08 11.24 42.86
CA ALA A 185 26.49 12.38 43.69
C ALA A 185 27.20 11.88 44.95
N PRO A 186 27.95 12.78 45.61
CA PRO A 186 27.79 12.89 47.06
C PRO A 186 27.45 14.32 47.49
N GLU A 187 26.56 14.43 48.48
CA GLU A 187 26.27 15.67 49.20
C GLU A 187 27.46 16.06 50.11
N LYS A 188 27.67 17.37 50.32
CA LYS A 188 27.21 18.06 51.56
C LYS A 188 27.42 19.57 51.49
N ALA A 189 26.62 20.29 52.28
CA ALA A 189 26.61 21.75 52.36
C ALA A 189 27.04 22.24 53.75
N ASP A 190 27.89 23.28 53.76
CA ASP A 190 27.95 24.42 54.69
C ASP A 190 29.13 25.32 54.24
N GLY A 191 29.16 26.64 54.40
CA GLY A 191 28.13 27.56 54.84
C GLY A 191 28.65 29.01 54.86
N GLN A 192 27.83 29.95 54.35
CA GLN A 192 27.64 31.32 54.85
C GLN A 192 28.74 32.41 54.73
N LYS A 193 28.29 33.63 54.32
CA LYS A 193 28.92 34.99 54.46
C LYS A 193 30.18 35.28 53.59
N ASP A 194 30.48 36.51 53.15
CA ASP A 194 29.92 37.86 53.42
C ASP A 194 29.89 38.75 52.15
N ALA A 195 29.11 39.83 52.19
CA ALA A 195 29.27 41.03 51.35
C ALA A 195 29.32 42.25 52.28
N PRO A 196 30.09 43.33 51.97
CA PRO A 196 29.41 44.50 51.42
C PRO A 196 30.25 45.48 50.55
N LYS A 197 29.55 46.23 49.66
CA LYS A 197 29.70 47.68 49.34
C LYS A 197 31.07 48.26 48.88
N SER A 198 31.17 49.39 48.15
CA SER A 198 30.24 50.20 47.31
C SER A 198 31.04 51.34 46.64
N ALA A 199 30.35 52.16 45.82
CA ALA A 199 30.82 53.37 45.13
C ALA A 199 31.73 53.09 43.90
N GLY A 200 31.54 53.73 42.73
CA GLY A 200 30.51 54.70 42.34
C GLY A 200 31.14 55.98 41.79
N ASP A 201 31.00 56.20 40.48
CA ASP A 201 30.63 57.49 39.92
C ASP A 201 30.19 57.35 38.45
N ALA A 202 29.33 58.28 38.03
CA ALA A 202 28.92 58.58 36.66
C ALA A 202 28.96 60.12 36.56
N PRO A 203 29.03 60.80 35.39
CA PRO A 203 28.19 60.47 34.23
C PRO A 203 28.72 60.92 32.84
N ALA A 204 27.80 60.87 31.85
CA ALA A 204 27.71 61.76 30.67
C ALA A 204 28.72 61.57 29.50
N THR A 205 28.37 61.71 28.22
CA THR A 205 27.07 61.98 27.53
C THR A 205 27.23 61.75 26.01
N LYS A 206 26.14 61.34 25.32
CA LYS A 206 25.81 61.66 23.89
C LYS A 206 26.75 61.09 22.79
N ASP A 207 26.38 61.00 21.51
CA ASP A 207 25.13 61.33 20.80
C ASP A 207 24.82 60.34 19.65
N GLU A 208 23.70 60.55 18.95
CA GLU A 208 23.13 59.68 17.91
C GLU A 208 23.72 59.84 16.49
N GLY A 209 23.40 58.84 15.64
CA GLY A 209 23.23 58.98 14.18
C GLY A 209 24.35 58.41 13.30
N LYS A 210 24.14 58.11 12.01
CA LYS A 210 22.95 57.81 11.20
C LYS A 210 23.48 57.57 9.77
N ASP A 211 22.86 56.64 9.03
CA ASP A 211 22.70 56.59 7.57
C ASP A 211 23.88 56.78 6.55
N ALA A 212 23.81 55.90 5.53
CA ALA A 212 24.15 56.11 4.12
C ALA A 212 25.61 56.06 3.60
N ALA A 213 25.73 55.57 2.36
CA ALA A 213 26.94 55.47 1.54
C ALA A 213 27.21 56.74 0.70
N PRO A 214 28.41 56.87 0.11
CA PRO A 214 28.58 56.88 -1.36
C PRO A 214 29.65 55.82 -1.84
N GLU A 215 29.76 55.33 -3.08
CA GLU A 215 29.89 55.93 -4.44
C GLU A 215 31.27 56.60 -4.71
N VAL A 216 31.98 56.47 -5.86
CA VAL A 216 31.71 55.98 -7.24
C VAL A 216 32.99 55.34 -7.89
N ALA A 217 32.91 54.91 -9.17
CA ALA A 217 33.96 54.83 -10.24
C ALA A 217 34.54 53.42 -10.59
N ALA A 218 34.20 52.76 -11.73
CA ALA A 218 34.43 53.05 -13.18
C ALA A 218 35.54 52.12 -13.73
N ALA A 219 35.53 51.60 -14.98
CA ALA A 219 34.87 52.09 -16.20
C ALA A 219 34.56 50.97 -17.25
N THR A 220 33.49 51.18 -18.05
CA THR A 220 33.35 51.01 -19.55
C THR A 220 33.84 49.73 -20.28
N LYS A 221 33.32 49.23 -21.41
CA LYS A 221 32.16 49.42 -22.36
C LYS A 221 32.19 48.17 -23.31
N ASP A 222 31.28 47.79 -24.21
CA ASP A 222 30.01 48.32 -24.77
C ASP A 222 29.07 47.13 -25.15
N GLU A 223 27.74 47.21 -25.19
CA GLU A 223 26.80 47.63 -26.28
C GLU A 223 26.87 46.82 -27.60
N THR A 224 25.76 46.51 -28.30
CA THR A 224 24.43 47.18 -28.30
C THR A 224 23.22 46.22 -28.42
N GLU A 225 22.09 46.68 -27.90
CA GLU A 225 20.73 46.09 -27.95
C GLU A 225 19.95 46.65 -29.21
N PRO A 226 18.64 46.38 -29.46
CA PRO A 226 17.57 47.04 -28.68
C PRO A 226 16.26 46.24 -28.43
N LYS A 227 15.50 46.75 -27.45
CA LYS A 227 14.21 46.28 -26.92
C LYS A 227 12.98 46.64 -27.78
N ALA A 228 11.86 45.98 -27.50
CA ALA A 228 10.58 46.66 -27.21
C ALA A 228 9.67 45.84 -26.27
N LYS A 229 8.96 46.49 -25.33
CA LYS A 229 7.82 45.93 -24.57
C LYS A 229 6.51 46.73 -24.89
N PRO A 230 5.39 46.65 -24.14
CA PRO A 230 4.15 46.08 -24.65
C PRO A 230 2.99 47.09 -24.72
N ARG A 231 1.82 46.73 -25.29
CA ARG A 231 0.57 47.47 -25.03
C ARG A 231 -0.74 46.73 -25.36
N THR A 232 -1.84 47.35 -24.94
CA THR A 232 -3.18 46.78 -24.69
C THR A 232 -4.28 47.26 -25.66
N ARG A 233 -5.39 46.48 -25.73
CA ARG A 233 -6.82 46.81 -26.02
C ARG A 233 -7.44 45.73 -26.94
N ARG A 234 -8.59 45.08 -26.63
CA ARG A 234 -9.98 45.51 -26.33
C ARG A 234 -10.85 45.65 -27.60
N GLY A 235 -11.75 44.68 -27.83
CA GLY A 235 -13.08 44.94 -28.41
C GLY A 235 -13.45 44.33 -29.77
N SER A 236 -14.57 43.59 -29.77
CA SER A 236 -15.63 43.53 -30.81
C SER A 236 -15.46 42.70 -32.10
N LYS A 237 -16.41 41.76 -32.28
CA LYS A 237 -16.88 41.19 -33.58
C LYS A 237 -17.68 42.26 -34.37
N PRO A 238 -17.97 42.10 -35.69
CA PRO A 238 -19.16 41.31 -36.12
C PRO A 238 -19.10 40.61 -37.51
N LYS A 239 -19.95 39.56 -37.70
CA LYS A 239 -20.79 39.17 -38.89
C LYS A 239 -20.17 39.11 -40.32
N LEU A 240 -20.72 38.43 -41.35
CA LEU A 240 -21.93 37.61 -41.63
C LEU A 240 -21.72 36.86 -42.96
N ILE A 241 -22.16 35.59 -43.11
CA ILE A 241 -23.04 34.95 -44.16
C ILE A 241 -23.38 33.55 -43.55
N GLU A 242 -24.60 33.13 -43.15
CA GLU A 242 -25.83 32.74 -43.91
C GLU A 242 -25.60 31.60 -44.93
N GLU A 243 -26.48 30.61 -45.17
CA GLU A 243 -27.69 30.02 -44.53
C GLU A 243 -27.78 28.56 -45.10
N ALA A 244 -28.40 27.50 -44.54
CA ALA A 244 -29.80 27.26 -44.12
C ALA A 244 -29.83 26.01 -43.19
N LYS A 245 -30.63 25.90 -42.11
CA LYS A 245 -32.11 25.77 -41.98
C LYS A 245 -32.62 24.44 -42.57
N ALA A 246 -33.19 23.43 -41.89
CA ALA A 246 -33.87 23.17 -40.59
C ALA A 246 -35.27 22.54 -40.87
N PRO A 247 -35.89 21.78 -39.93
CA PRO A 247 -36.84 20.69 -40.26
C PRO A 247 -38.33 21.07 -40.19
N GLU A 248 -39.21 20.11 -40.50
CA GLU A 248 -40.67 20.19 -40.38
C GLU A 248 -41.26 18.95 -39.65
N GLU A 249 -42.49 19.07 -39.15
CA GLU A 249 -43.02 18.34 -37.98
C GLU A 249 -44.39 17.66 -38.23
N ALA A 250 -44.67 16.60 -37.45
CA ALA A 250 -46.00 16.10 -37.01
C ALA A 250 -47.09 15.60 -38.02
N LYS A 251 -47.61 14.38 -37.77
CA LYS A 251 -49.01 14.12 -37.32
C LYS A 251 -49.37 12.64 -37.07
N ALA A 252 -50.38 12.46 -36.21
CA ALA A 252 -51.24 11.28 -35.98
C ALA A 252 -52.68 11.83 -35.72
N PRO A 253 -53.77 11.06 -35.46
CA PRO A 253 -53.97 9.59 -35.37
C PRO A 253 -55.19 9.07 -36.19
N GLU A 254 -55.65 7.81 -35.98
CA GLU A 254 -57.06 7.37 -35.71
C GLU A 254 -57.27 5.82 -35.97
N GLU A 255 -58.42 5.27 -35.56
CA GLU A 255 -58.71 3.86 -35.17
C GLU A 255 -59.19 2.88 -36.28
N ALA A 256 -59.14 1.54 -36.03
CA ALA A 256 -60.34 0.66 -35.96
C ALA A 256 -60.10 -0.88 -35.86
N LYS A 257 -60.73 -1.50 -34.84
CA LYS A 257 -61.36 -2.86 -34.75
C LYS A 257 -60.57 -4.20 -34.75
N ALA A 258 -61.04 -5.10 -33.85
CA ALA A 258 -60.82 -6.57 -33.78
C ALA A 258 -62.01 -7.34 -34.46
N PRO A 259 -61.98 -8.68 -34.68
CA PRO A 259 -61.85 -9.79 -33.70
C PRO A 259 -60.69 -10.77 -34.06
N GLU A 260 -60.47 -12.00 -33.55
CA GLU A 260 -61.29 -13.06 -32.91
C GLU A 260 -60.40 -14.06 -32.09
N GLU A 261 -60.99 -14.95 -31.29
CA GLU A 261 -60.28 -15.91 -30.40
C GLU A 261 -59.75 -17.17 -31.13
N ALA A 262 -58.59 -17.72 -30.70
CA ALA A 262 -58.36 -19.18 -30.56
C ALA A 262 -57.02 -19.59 -29.90
N LYS A 263 -57.11 -20.34 -28.80
CA LYS A 263 -56.19 -21.38 -28.27
C LYS A 263 -54.68 -21.13 -28.03
N ALA A 264 -54.27 -21.40 -26.79
CA ALA A 264 -52.91 -21.85 -26.42
C ALA A 264 -52.65 -23.31 -26.89
N PRO A 265 -51.37 -23.76 -26.97
CA PRO A 265 -50.70 -24.28 -25.77
C PRO A 265 -49.24 -23.85 -25.55
N GLU A 266 -48.77 -24.08 -24.31
CA GLU A 266 -47.45 -24.59 -23.84
C GLU A 266 -46.27 -24.65 -24.84
N GLU A 267 -45.01 -24.29 -24.52
CA GLU A 267 -44.28 -24.09 -23.26
C GLU A 267 -43.33 -22.85 -23.32
N PRO A 268 -42.88 -22.26 -22.19
CA PRO A 268 -41.83 -21.25 -22.21
C PRO A 268 -40.44 -21.88 -22.37
N GLU A 269 -39.68 -21.44 -23.39
CA GLU A 269 -38.28 -21.85 -23.57
C GLU A 269 -37.46 -21.56 -22.30
N THR A 270 -36.78 -22.59 -21.82
CA THR A 270 -35.98 -22.52 -20.60
C THR A 270 -34.78 -21.60 -20.79
N PHE A 271 -34.85 -20.42 -20.17
CA PHE A 271 -33.63 -19.72 -19.77
C PHE A 271 -32.76 -20.71 -19.00
N LEU A 272 -31.55 -20.98 -19.51
CA LEU A 272 -30.57 -21.78 -18.80
C LEU A 272 -30.24 -21.09 -17.48
N ALA A 273 -30.80 -21.63 -16.40
CA ALA A 273 -30.54 -21.15 -15.06
C ALA A 273 -29.02 -21.22 -14.81
N PHE A 274 -28.49 -20.16 -14.20
CA PHE A 274 -27.16 -20.19 -13.62
C PHE A 274 -27.03 -21.41 -12.69
N ASP A 275 -25.87 -22.05 -12.78
CA ASP A 275 -25.46 -23.23 -12.02
C ASP A 275 -25.99 -23.23 -10.57
N GLU A 276 -27.07 -23.98 -10.32
CA GLU A 276 -27.56 -24.29 -8.96
C GLU A 276 -26.55 -25.25 -8.31
N THR A 277 -25.39 -24.70 -7.96
CA THR A 277 -24.60 -25.24 -6.86
C THR A 277 -25.55 -25.36 -5.66
N PRO A 278 -25.85 -26.57 -5.16
CA PRO A 278 -26.75 -26.70 -4.02
C PRO A 278 -26.17 -25.89 -2.87
N PRO A 279 -27.00 -25.20 -2.06
CA PRO A 279 -26.50 -24.35 -1.00
C PRO A 279 -25.57 -25.16 -0.11
N GLU A 280 -24.27 -24.84 -0.16
CA GLU A 280 -23.30 -25.55 0.65
C GLU A 280 -23.76 -25.47 2.10
N ASP A 281 -23.79 -26.60 2.79
CA ASP A 281 -24.06 -26.61 4.23
C ASP A 281 -23.09 -25.60 4.87
N LEU A 282 -23.65 -24.54 5.44
CA LEU A 282 -22.89 -23.44 6.02
C LEU A 282 -21.91 -23.96 7.08
N HIS A 283 -22.24 -25.08 7.74
CA HIS A 283 -21.33 -25.74 8.66
C HIS A 283 -20.15 -26.43 7.95
N ALA A 284 -20.39 -27.07 6.79
CA ALA A 284 -19.36 -27.69 5.97
C ALA A 284 -18.43 -26.65 5.31
N ALA A 285 -18.98 -25.58 4.72
CA ALA A 285 -18.19 -24.46 4.20
C ALA A 285 -17.31 -23.83 5.29
N ALA A 286 -17.88 -23.57 6.47
CA ALA A 286 -17.14 -23.07 7.63
C ALA A 286 -16.08 -24.05 8.16
N SER A 287 -16.30 -25.36 8.07
CA SER A 287 -15.29 -26.37 8.41
C SER A 287 -14.10 -26.36 7.44
N ARG A 288 -14.36 -26.26 6.13
CA ARG A 288 -13.29 -26.12 5.12
C ARG A 288 -12.52 -24.82 5.28
N LEU A 289 -13.21 -23.71 5.61
CA LEU A 289 -12.57 -22.43 5.94
C LEU A 289 -11.68 -22.54 7.19
N LEU A 290 -12.12 -23.23 8.24
CA LEU A 290 -11.31 -23.48 9.43
C LEU A 290 -10.06 -24.33 9.11
N GLU A 291 -10.22 -25.42 8.35
CA GLU A 291 -9.11 -26.28 7.93
C GLU A 291 -8.07 -25.50 7.11
N ARG A 292 -8.52 -24.72 6.12
CA ARG A 292 -7.65 -23.84 5.33
C ARG A 292 -6.92 -22.83 6.20
N ALA A 293 -7.63 -22.18 7.13
CA ALA A 293 -7.04 -21.17 8.02
C ALA A 293 -5.94 -21.76 8.91
N LEU A 294 -6.18 -22.94 9.48
CA LEU A 294 -5.21 -23.62 10.32
C LEU A 294 -4.01 -24.14 9.51
N ARG A 295 -4.24 -24.69 8.30
CA ARG A 295 -3.16 -25.17 7.41
C ARG A 295 -2.21 -24.05 6.98
N VAL A 296 -2.72 -22.85 6.67
CA VAL A 296 -1.86 -21.68 6.33
C VAL A 296 -1.07 -21.18 7.55
N GLY A 297 -1.62 -21.34 8.76
CA GLY A 297 -0.94 -20.95 9.99
C GLY A 297 0.07 -21.98 10.51
N GLN A 298 -0.08 -23.28 10.25
CA GLN A 298 0.81 -24.30 10.84
C GLN A 298 2.28 -24.20 10.41
N GLY A 299 2.58 -23.58 9.27
CA GLY A 299 3.95 -23.22 8.89
C GLY A 299 4.51 -21.96 9.57
N LYS A 300 3.80 -21.38 10.54
CA LYS A 300 4.04 -20.02 11.08
C LYS A 300 3.92 -19.90 12.62
N GLY A 301 3.63 -20.98 13.33
CA GLY A 301 3.68 -21.03 14.79
C GLY A 301 5.07 -21.41 15.31
N ASP A 302 5.28 -21.31 16.63
CA ASP A 302 6.44 -21.90 17.31
C ASP A 302 6.52 -23.42 17.05
N ASP A 303 7.66 -24.07 17.33
CA ASP A 303 8.00 -25.48 17.01
C ASP A 303 6.94 -26.56 17.36
N ALA A 304 5.89 -26.23 18.12
CA ALA A 304 4.75 -27.09 18.46
C ALA A 304 3.47 -26.88 17.62
N GLY A 305 3.46 -25.94 16.66
CA GLY A 305 2.38 -25.76 15.67
C GLY A 305 1.09 -25.08 16.18
N TRP A 306 1.16 -24.35 17.28
CA TRP A 306 0.02 -23.64 17.89
C TRP A 306 -0.16 -22.21 17.34
N LEU A 307 -1.42 -21.76 17.26
CA LEU A 307 -1.82 -20.45 16.75
C LEU A 307 -2.80 -19.76 17.71
N HIS A 308 -2.71 -18.45 17.89
CA HIS A 308 -3.74 -17.72 18.62
C HIS A 308 -5.10 -17.78 17.89
N SER A 309 -6.15 -18.17 18.60
CA SER A 309 -7.53 -18.24 18.08
C SER A 309 -8.02 -16.92 17.46
N SER A 310 -7.55 -15.77 17.95
CA SER A 310 -7.81 -14.45 17.36
C SER A 310 -7.24 -14.31 15.95
N ALA A 311 -6.01 -14.78 15.71
CA ALA A 311 -5.37 -14.80 14.40
C ALA A 311 -6.08 -15.76 13.44
N VAL A 312 -6.45 -16.97 13.91
CA VAL A 312 -7.23 -17.93 13.11
C VAL A 312 -8.59 -17.33 12.71
N LYS A 313 -9.30 -16.68 13.65
CA LYS A 313 -10.57 -15.99 13.36
C LYS A 313 -10.42 -14.85 12.36
N GLN A 314 -9.37 -14.03 12.49
CA GLN A 314 -9.06 -12.99 11.51
C GLN A 314 -8.80 -13.60 10.12
N HIS A 315 -8.07 -14.71 10.07
CA HIS A 315 -7.74 -15.38 8.81
C HIS A 315 -8.95 -15.99 8.11
N ILE A 316 -9.86 -16.62 8.85
CA ILE A 316 -11.16 -17.08 8.32
C ILE A 316 -11.94 -15.88 7.74
N ARG A 317 -11.99 -14.75 8.44
CA ARG A 317 -12.68 -13.53 7.96
C ARG A 317 -11.99 -12.80 6.80
N ARG A 318 -10.69 -13.02 6.57
CA ARG A 318 -9.99 -12.57 5.36
C ARG A 318 -10.33 -13.46 4.15
N MET A 319 -10.45 -14.78 4.35
CA MET A 319 -10.89 -15.70 3.29
C MET A 319 -12.37 -15.55 2.94
N ASP A 320 -13.22 -15.32 3.94
CA ASP A 320 -14.65 -15.11 3.78
C ASP A 320 -15.16 -14.02 4.73
N PRO A 321 -15.35 -12.77 4.23
CA PRO A 321 -15.90 -11.66 5.01
C PRO A 321 -17.32 -11.89 5.52
N SER A 322 -18.09 -12.84 4.94
CA SER A 322 -19.44 -13.18 5.41
C SER A 322 -19.43 -14.06 6.66
N PHE A 323 -18.28 -14.67 7.01
CA PHE A 323 -18.16 -15.60 8.12
C PHE A 323 -18.55 -14.98 9.47
N SER A 324 -19.62 -15.52 10.05
CA SER A 324 -20.15 -15.15 11.36
C SER A 324 -20.52 -16.38 12.16
N GLU A 325 -19.90 -16.55 13.33
CA GLU A 325 -20.16 -17.69 14.20
C GLU A 325 -21.61 -17.73 14.69
N LYS A 326 -22.24 -16.54 14.80
CA LYS A 326 -23.65 -16.39 15.14
C LYS A 326 -24.58 -16.86 14.02
N ALA A 327 -24.19 -16.69 12.75
CA ALA A 327 -24.96 -17.20 11.62
C ALA A 327 -24.97 -18.74 11.58
N LEU A 328 -23.90 -19.36 12.13
CA LEU A 328 -23.76 -20.79 12.32
C LEU A 328 -24.31 -21.28 13.69
N GLY A 329 -25.04 -20.43 14.43
CA GLY A 329 -25.68 -20.79 15.70
C GLY A 329 -24.78 -20.80 16.95
N TYR A 330 -23.50 -20.47 16.85
CA TYR A 330 -22.57 -20.47 17.99
C TYR A 330 -22.55 -19.14 18.74
N ARG A 331 -22.38 -19.20 20.07
CA ARG A 331 -22.34 -18.01 20.95
C ARG A 331 -20.99 -17.29 20.88
N SER A 332 -19.90 -18.04 20.70
CA SER A 332 -18.53 -17.53 20.57
C SER A 332 -17.71 -18.34 19.55
N PHE A 333 -16.57 -17.79 19.13
CA PHE A 333 -15.62 -18.51 18.28
C PHE A 333 -15.05 -19.76 18.95
N SER A 334 -14.89 -19.76 20.27
CA SER A 334 -14.45 -20.95 20.99
C SER A 334 -15.51 -22.05 21.04
N ASP A 335 -16.81 -21.72 21.02
CA ASP A 335 -17.87 -22.73 20.89
C ASP A 335 -17.87 -23.33 19.48
N PHE A 336 -17.66 -22.49 18.45
CA PHE A 336 -17.46 -22.93 17.07
C PHE A 336 -16.26 -23.90 16.94
N LEU A 337 -15.12 -23.59 17.57
CA LEU A 337 -13.96 -24.48 17.62
C LEU A 337 -14.24 -25.77 18.42
N LYS A 338 -14.88 -25.69 19.59
CA LYS A 338 -15.24 -26.86 20.42
C LYS A 338 -16.20 -27.82 19.70
N SER A 339 -17.03 -27.32 18.78
CA SER A 339 -17.88 -28.17 17.92
C SER A 339 -17.12 -28.85 16.76
N ARG A 340 -15.84 -28.51 16.57
CA ARG A 340 -14.95 -28.98 15.50
C ARG A 340 -13.65 -29.56 16.08
N ASP A 341 -13.77 -30.22 17.23
CA ASP A 341 -12.72 -30.95 17.97
C ASP A 341 -12.01 -32.07 17.17
N HIS A 342 -12.63 -32.53 16.08
CA HIS A 342 -12.09 -33.44 15.08
C HIS A 342 -11.15 -32.76 14.08
N LEU A 343 -11.25 -31.43 13.88
CA LEU A 343 -10.36 -30.65 13.01
C LEU A 343 -9.35 -29.80 13.80
N ALA A 344 -9.77 -29.28 14.96
CA ALA A 344 -9.02 -28.29 15.72
C ALA A 344 -8.86 -28.71 17.18
N GLU A 345 -7.62 -28.77 17.66
CA GLU A 345 -7.34 -28.86 19.09
C GLU A 345 -7.28 -27.44 19.68
N LEU A 346 -7.93 -27.23 20.82
CA LEU A 346 -8.06 -25.93 21.49
C LEU A 346 -7.49 -26.05 22.92
N GLU A 347 -6.49 -25.24 23.22
CA GLU A 347 -5.94 -25.08 24.57
C GLU A 347 -6.39 -23.73 25.15
N GLU A 348 -6.96 -23.73 26.35
CA GLU A 348 -7.48 -22.54 27.04
C GLU A 348 -6.67 -22.29 28.32
N THR A 349 -5.61 -21.49 28.22
CA THR A 349 -4.68 -21.20 29.32
C THR A 349 -4.89 -19.76 29.81
N GLY A 350 -5.73 -19.61 30.83
CA GLY A 350 -6.08 -18.31 31.42
C GLY A 350 -6.86 -17.42 30.45
N HIS A 351 -6.24 -16.36 29.96
CA HIS A 351 -6.82 -15.48 28.94
C HIS A 351 -6.42 -15.85 27.51
N GLU A 352 -5.41 -16.70 27.34
CA GLU A 352 -4.93 -17.13 26.03
C GLU A 352 -5.69 -18.36 25.54
N ARG A 353 -6.03 -18.36 24.26
CA ARG A 353 -6.70 -19.48 23.59
C ARG A 353 -5.92 -19.83 22.33
N LEU A 354 -5.19 -20.93 22.40
CA LEU A 354 -4.35 -21.46 21.34
C LEU A 354 -5.09 -22.57 20.59
N VAL A 355 -4.85 -22.67 19.29
CA VAL A 355 -5.54 -23.58 18.38
C VAL A 355 -4.51 -24.20 17.43
N ARG A 356 -4.62 -25.49 17.16
CA ARG A 356 -3.84 -26.15 16.09
C ARG A 356 -4.73 -27.08 15.27
N LEU A 357 -4.33 -27.36 14.03
CA LEU A 357 -4.96 -28.42 13.24
C LEU A 357 -4.63 -29.77 13.90
N LYS A 358 -5.64 -30.61 14.05
CA LYS A 358 -5.49 -32.00 14.47
C LYS A 358 -4.98 -32.83 13.30
N ALA A 359 -3.98 -33.68 13.54
CA ALA A 359 -3.33 -34.52 12.52
C ALA A 359 -4.09 -35.83 12.28
#